data_AF-A0A327KNX9-F1
#
_entry.id   AF-A0A327KNX9-F1
#
_cell.length_a   1.000
_cell.length_b   1.000
_cell.length_c   1.000
_cell.angle_alpha   90.00
_cell.angle_beta   90.00
_cell.angle_gamma   90.00
#
_symmetry.space_group_name_H-M   'P 1'
#
loop_
_entity.id
_entity.type
_entity.pdbx_description
1 polymer ?
#
loop_
_entity_poly.entity_id
_entity_poly.type
_entity_poly.pdbx_seq_one_letter_code
_entity_poly.pdbx_strand_id
1 'polypeptide(L)' 'MPRAAAHFTQADVARVIRAAMQAGAGAVEVRRDGTMLILLSGPALAPSQAPTIDDDDCAKF' A
#
# COMPACT_ATOMS: atom_id res chain seq x y z
N MET A 1 17.41 30.10 3.09
CA MET A 1 16.45 29.76 2.01
C MET A 1 15.09 29.54 2.63
N PRO A 2 14.07 30.36 2.32
CA PRO A 2 12.71 30.06 2.73
C PRO A 2 12.28 28.78 2.00
N ARG A 3 11.98 27.72 2.75
CA ARG A 3 11.46 26.48 2.17
C ARG A 3 10.00 26.70 1.87
N ALA A 4 9.63 26.74 0.59
CA ALA A 4 8.23 26.71 0.19
C ALA A 4 7.56 25.51 0.87
N ALA A 5 6.32 25.70 1.33
CA ALA A 5 5.57 24.60 1.91
C ALA A 5 5.50 23.46 0.90
N ALA A 6 5.79 22.24 1.35
CA ALA A 6 5.65 21.07 0.50
C ALA A 6 4.19 20.93 0.06
N HIS A 7 3.99 20.77 -1.24
CA HIS A 7 2.67 20.63 -1.83
C HIS A 7 2.47 19.18 -2.27
N PHE A 8 1.55 18.48 -1.62
CA PHE A 8 1.19 17.10 -1.96
C PHE A 8 -0.11 17.11 -2.73
N THR A 9 -0.16 16.39 -3.85
CA THR A 9 -1.42 16.17 -4.56
C THR A 9 -2.11 14.90 -4.05
N GLN A 10 -3.41 14.79 -4.29
CA GLN A 10 -4.15 13.56 -4.00
C GLN A 10 -3.57 12.36 -4.77
N ALA A 11 -3.07 12.58 -6.00
CA ALA A 11 -2.46 11.54 -6.82
C ALA A 11 -1.15 11.02 -6.21
N ASP A 12 -0.35 11.90 -5.61
CA ASP A 12 0.91 11.52 -4.94
C ASP A 12 0.63 10.65 -3.72
N VAL A 13 -0.34 11.07 -2.90
CA VAL A 13 -0.78 10.32 -1.72
C VAL A 13 -1.32 8.95 -2.12
N ALA A 14 -2.19 8.90 -3.14
CA ALA A 14 -2.74 7.64 -3.63
C ALA A 14 -1.65 6.68 -4.15
N ARG A 15 -0.64 7.21 -4.85
CA ARG A 15 0.49 6.43 -5.36
C ARG A 15 1.32 5.84 -4.22
N VAL A 16 1.65 6.65 -3.21
CA VAL A 16 2.45 6.19 -2.07
C VAL A 16 1.71 5.13 -1.25
N ILE A 17 0.40 5.30 -1.01
CA ILE A 17 -0.39 4.31 -0.28
C ILE A 17 -0.41 2.97 -1.02
N ARG A 18 -0.56 2.96 -2.35
CA ARG A 18 -0.51 1.72 -3.14
C ARG A 18 0.85 1.03 -3.04
N ALA A 19 1.94 1.79 -3.16
CA ALA A 19 3.28 1.25 -2.97
C ALA A 19 3.48 0.69 -1.56
N ALA A 20 2.99 1.39 -0.54
CA ALA A 20 3.05 0.96 0.86
C ALA A 20 2.31 -0.37 1.08
N MET A 21 1.09 -0.50 0.54
CA MET A 21 0.32 -1.75 0.62
C MET A 21 1.05 -2.93 -0.06
N GLN A 22 1.60 -2.71 -1.26
CA GLN A 22 2.36 -3.73 -1.98
C GLN A 22 3.63 -4.14 -1.24
N ALA A 23 4.25 -3.21 -0.52
CA ALA A 23 5.44 -3.47 0.29
C ALA A 23 5.14 -4.09 1.67
N GLY A 24 3.86 -4.28 2.04
CA GLY A 24 3.48 -4.79 3.35
C GLY A 24 3.71 -3.79 4.49
N ALA A 25 3.66 -2.49 4.20
CA ALA A 25 3.84 -1.43 5.18
C ALA A 25 2.59 -1.26 6.07
N GLY A 26 2.81 -0.99 7.36
CA GLY A 26 1.74 -0.68 8.30
C GLY A 26 1.33 0.79 8.31
N ALA A 27 2.22 1.69 7.85
CA ALA A 27 1.96 3.12 7.85
C ALA A 27 2.75 3.88 6.78
N VAL A 28 2.29 5.10 6.49
CA VAL A 28 2.99 6.10 5.69
C VAL A 28 3.10 7.38 6.53
N GLU A 29 4.29 7.95 6.62
CA GLU A 29 4.54 9.22 7.29
C GLU A 29 4.71 10.33 6.24
N VAL A 30 3.97 11.43 6.37
CA VAL A 30 4.10 12.61 5.52
C VAL A 30 4.78 13.73 6.30
N ARG A 31 5.93 14.19 5.82
CA ARG A 31 6.74 15.20 6.51
C ARG A 31 6.58 16.58 5.88
N ARG A 32 6.76 17.60 6.71
CA ARG A 32 6.73 19.02 6.31
C ARG A 32 7.82 19.40 5.30
N ASP A 33 8.86 18.59 5.16
CA ASP A 33 9.97 18.80 4.23
C ASP A 33 9.66 18.32 2.79
N GLY A 34 8.50 17.71 2.56
CA GLY A 34 8.09 17.20 1.26
C GLY A 34 8.35 15.72 1.05
N THR A 35 8.86 15.01 2.05
CA THR A 35 9.08 13.58 1.97
C THR A 35 7.87 12.78 2.46
N MET A 36 7.62 11.63 1.81
CA MET A 36 6.67 10.61 2.26
C MET A 36 7.45 9.33 2.50
N LEU A 37 7.46 8.84 3.74
CA LEU A 37 8.17 7.62 4.14
C LEU A 37 7.21 6.46 4.26
N ILE A 38 7.57 5.32 3.67
CA ILE A 38 6.85 4.05 3.83
C ILE A 38 7.45 3.32 5.03
N LEU A 39 6.64 3.10 6.06
CA LEU A 39 7.05 2.43 7.29
C LEU A 39 6.72 0.94 7.16
N LEU A 40 7.73 0.15 6.79
CA LEU A 40 7.61 -1.29 6.71
C LEU A 40 7.38 -1.86 8.12
N SER A 41 6.30 -2.60 8.29
CA SER A 41 6.19 -3.50 9.43
C SER A 41 7.11 -4.69 9.15
N GLY A 42 7.93 -5.11 10.12
CA GLY A 42 8.76 -6.31 9.99
C GLY A 42 7.92 -7.51 9.51
N PRO A 43 8.54 -8.56 8.92
CA PRO A 43 7.90 -9.45 7.96
C PRO A 43 6.49 -9.86 8.39
N ALA A 44 5.49 -9.17 7.85
CA ALA A 44 4.12 -9.62 7.95
C ALA A 44 4.04 -10.86 7.07
N LEU A 45 3.78 -12.03 7.67
CA LEU A 45 3.34 -13.21 6.92
C LEU A 45 2.25 -12.72 5.97
N ALA A 46 2.51 -12.82 4.66
CA ALA A 46 1.52 -12.44 3.66
C ALA A 46 0.20 -13.13 4.00
N PRO A 47 -0.95 -12.43 3.94
CA PRO A 47 -2.23 -13.13 4.03
C PRO A 47 -2.24 -14.14 2.89
N SER A 48 -2.29 -15.42 3.24
CA SER A 48 -2.48 -16.51 2.30
C SER A 48 -3.67 -16.13 1.44
N GLN A 49 -3.45 -15.87 0.15
CA GLN A 49 -4.54 -15.86 -0.81
C GLN A 49 -5.12 -17.28 -0.74
N ALA A 50 -6.23 -17.42 -0.02
CA ALA A 50 -7.02 -18.63 -0.11
C ALA A 50 -7.36 -18.81 -1.60
N PRO A 51 -7.07 -19.97 -2.21
CA PRO A 51 -7.54 -20.23 -3.55
C PRO A 51 -9.07 -20.12 -3.52
N THR A 52 -9.62 -19.19 -4.29
CA THR A 52 -11.03 -19.21 -4.65
C THR A 52 -11.22 -20.50 -5.44
N ILE A 53 -11.78 -21.52 -4.79
CA ILE A 53 -12.31 -22.68 -5.49
C ILE A 53 -13.54 -22.13 -6.22
N ASP A 54 -13.41 -21.92 -7.53
CA ASP A 54 -14.56 -21.64 -8.38
C ASP A 54 -15.45 -22.90 -8.38
N ASP A 55 -16.65 -22.80 -7.79
CA ASP A 55 -17.66 -23.87 -7.71
C ASP A 55 -18.31 -24.19 -9.09
N ASP A 56 -17.52 -24.42 -10.15
CA ASP A 56 -18.04 -24.71 -11.50
C ASP A 56 -18.05 -26.22 -11.88
N ASP A 57 -17.63 -27.12 -11.00
CA ASP A 57 -17.48 -28.56 -11.30
C ASP A 57 -18.60 -29.47 -10.73
N CYS A 58 -19.80 -28.93 -10.44
CA CYS A 58 -20.91 -29.71 -9.86
C CYS A 58 -21.90 -30.30 -10.90
N ALA A 59 -21.65 -30.16 -12.20
CA ALA A 59 -22.64 -30.51 -13.23
C ALA A 59 -22.13 -31.38 -14.37
N LYS A 60 -21.27 -32.38 -14.10
CA LYS A 60 -21.06 -33.51 -15.02
C LYS A 60 -20.78 -34.79 -14.22
N PHE A 61 -21.77 -35.70 -14.20
CA PHE A 61 -21.70 -37.17 -14.33
C PHE A 61 -22.91 -37.82 -13.65
#